data_AF-A0A328FCH0-F1
#
_entry.id   AF-A0A328FCH0-F1
#
_cell.length_a   1.000
_cell.length_b   1.000
_cell.length_c   1.000
_cell.angle_alpha   90.00
_cell.angle_beta   90.00
_cell.angle_gamma   90.00
#
_symmetry.space_group_name_H-M   'P 1'
#
loop_
_entity.id
_entity.type
_entity.pdbx_description
1 polymer ?
#
loop_
_entity_poly.entity_id
_entity_poly.type
_entity_poly.pdbx_seq_one_letter_code
_entity_poly.pdbx_strand_id
1 'polypeptide(L)'
;MIKTISFISIVGVILLSAGVTLAGPDMNPGKWEITTKIEMPGMPGQSMTHTQCITNDDLVPVNGDENNNCTVKNMRTSGDTVSWEITCGGQGGQMDGTGEITYNGDTMKGKMEMTMKGMNMKIKNIFSGKRIGPCDGPL
;
A
#
# COMPACT_ATOMS: atom_id res chain seq x y z
N MET A 1 -47.07 -58.88 4.16
CA MET A 1 -45.78 -58.32 3.70
C MET A 1 -45.65 -56.92 4.27
N ILE A 2 -44.70 -56.73 5.17
CA ILE A 2 -44.49 -55.52 5.98
C ILE A 2 -43.38 -54.70 5.30
N LYS A 3 -43.61 -53.41 5.01
CA LYS A 3 -42.54 -52.49 4.59
C LYS A 3 -42.46 -51.35 5.58
N THR A 4 -41.39 -51.38 6.37
CA THR A 4 -40.97 -50.43 7.38
C THR A 4 -40.64 -49.07 6.75
N ILE A 5 -41.17 -48.00 7.32
CA ILE A 5 -40.85 -46.61 6.96
C ILE A 5 -39.73 -46.14 7.89
N SER A 6 -38.50 -46.09 7.39
CA SER A 6 -37.38 -45.46 8.08
C SER A 6 -37.39 -43.96 7.83
N PHE A 7 -37.79 -43.18 8.83
CA PHE A 7 -37.53 -41.75 8.89
C PHE A 7 -36.08 -41.52 9.33
N ILE A 8 -35.17 -41.40 8.37
CA ILE A 8 -33.81 -40.89 8.64
C ILE A 8 -33.88 -39.37 8.52
N SER A 9 -34.02 -38.68 9.65
CA SER A 9 -33.81 -37.23 9.71
C SER A 9 -32.33 -36.93 9.47
N ILE A 10 -31.99 -36.57 8.23
CA ILE A 10 -30.70 -35.96 7.90
C ILE A 10 -30.77 -34.51 8.40
N VAL A 11 -30.25 -34.28 9.60
CA VAL A 11 -29.93 -32.94 10.08
C VAL A 11 -28.78 -32.43 9.21
N GLY A 12 -29.12 -31.61 8.22
CA GLY A 12 -28.16 -30.93 7.36
C GLY A 12 -27.30 -29.99 8.21
N VAL A 13 -26.05 -30.37 8.44
CA VAL A 13 -25.03 -29.50 9.02
C VAL A 13 -24.74 -28.42 7.99
N ILE A 14 -25.36 -27.25 8.16
CA ILE A 14 -25.02 -26.04 7.40
C ILE A 14 -23.66 -25.59 7.91
N LEU A 15 -22.61 -26.04 7.24
CA LEU A 15 -21.27 -25.48 7.35
C LEU A 15 -21.35 -24.03 6.86
N LEU A 16 -21.46 -23.08 7.79
CA LEU A 16 -21.16 -21.67 7.52
C LEU A 16 -19.67 -21.57 7.22
N SER A 17 -19.32 -21.69 5.94
CA SER A 17 -18.06 -21.18 5.42
C SER A 17 -18.08 -19.67 5.57
N ALA A 18 -17.61 -19.18 6.73
CA ALA A 18 -17.18 -17.80 6.88
C ALA A 18 -16.02 -17.60 5.89
N GLY A 19 -16.36 -17.16 4.69
CA GLY A 19 -15.39 -16.73 3.70
C GLY A 19 -14.60 -15.58 4.34
N VAL A 20 -13.32 -15.83 4.62
CA VAL A 20 -12.40 -14.75 4.94
C VAL A 20 -12.29 -13.95 3.65
N THR A 21 -13.09 -12.88 3.55
CA THR A 21 -12.87 -11.86 2.52
C THR A 21 -11.50 -11.29 2.84
N LEU A 22 -10.52 -11.56 1.99
CA LEU A 22 -9.28 -10.80 1.95
C LEU A 22 -9.68 -9.38 1.51
N ALA A 23 -10.21 -8.60 2.44
CA ALA A 23 -10.46 -7.20 2.23
C ALA A 23 -9.08 -6.56 2.01
N GLY A 24 -8.94 -5.81 0.91
CA GLY A 24 -7.81 -4.92 0.74
C GLY A 24 -7.78 -3.87 1.84
N PRO A 25 -6.76 -3.00 1.85
CA PRO A 25 -6.69 -1.94 2.85
C PRO A 25 -7.95 -1.08 2.84
N ASP A 26 -8.35 -0.58 4.00
CA ASP A 26 -9.41 0.43 4.13
C ASP A 26 -8.97 1.76 3.49
N MET A 27 -9.04 1.81 2.16
CA MET A 27 -8.63 2.91 1.30
C MET A 27 -9.74 3.24 0.33
N ASN A 28 -10.16 4.50 0.31
CA ASN A 28 -11.12 4.98 -0.68
C ASN A 28 -10.41 5.48 -1.96
N PRO A 29 -10.68 4.89 -3.13
CA PRO A 29 -10.10 5.35 -4.38
C PRO A 29 -10.43 6.83 -4.66
N GLY A 30 -9.48 7.53 -5.27
CA GLY A 30 -9.69 8.93 -5.66
C GLY A 30 -8.41 9.74 -5.71
N LYS A 31 -8.58 11.06 -5.65
CA LYS A 31 -7.49 12.03 -5.61
C LYS A 31 -7.07 12.27 -4.17
N TRP A 32 -5.78 12.15 -3.92
CA TRP A 32 -5.16 12.29 -2.62
C TRP A 32 -4.17 13.44 -2.62
N GLU A 33 -4.23 14.28 -1.59
CA GLU A 33 -3.17 15.24 -1.25
C GLU A 33 -2.20 14.57 -0.28
N ILE A 34 -0.92 14.55 -0.64
CA ILE A 34 0.11 13.79 0.04
C ILE A 34 1.27 14.71 0.37
N THR A 35 1.62 14.75 1.64
CA THR A 35 2.79 15.44 2.14
C THR A 35 3.86 14.42 2.49
N THR A 36 5.02 14.58 1.87
CA THR A 36 6.22 13.80 2.13
C THR A 36 7.24 14.66 2.84
N LYS A 37 7.63 14.25 4.04
CA LYS A 37 8.75 14.83 4.77
C LYS A 37 10.01 14.00 4.53
N ILE A 38 11.05 14.62 4.02
CA ILE A 38 12.34 14.00 3.71
C ILE A 38 13.33 14.37 4.82
N GLU A 39 13.91 13.36 5.43
CA GLU A 39 14.93 13.48 6.47
C GLU A 39 16.24 12.81 5.99
N MET A 40 17.30 13.60 5.94
CA MET A 40 18.65 13.15 5.56
C MET A 40 19.67 13.64 6.58
N PRO A 41 20.68 12.82 6.93
CA PRO A 41 21.77 13.26 7.81
C PRO A 41 22.50 14.48 7.24
N GLY A 42 22.70 15.50 8.07
CA GLY A 42 23.49 16.68 7.68
C GLY A 42 22.75 17.72 6.84
N MET A 43 21.46 17.54 6.56
CA MET A 43 20.61 18.54 5.89
C MET A 43 19.35 18.84 6.72
N PRO A 44 18.84 20.08 6.69
CA PRO A 44 17.55 20.39 7.29
C PRO A 44 16.45 19.59 6.57
N GLY A 45 15.52 19.03 7.34
CA GLY A 45 14.40 18.28 6.77
C GLY A 45 13.58 19.16 5.81
N GLN A 46 13.16 18.57 4.70
CA GLN A 46 12.33 19.22 3.71
C GLN A 46 10.95 18.57 3.66
N SER A 47 9.93 19.32 3.27
CA SER A 47 8.58 18.78 3.10
C SER A 47 8.02 19.26 1.77
N MET A 48 7.40 18.34 1.04
CA MET A 48 6.78 18.60 -0.24
C MET A 48 5.36 18.02 -0.23
N THR A 49 4.41 18.80 -0.72
CA THR A 49 3.01 18.38 -0.87
C THR A 49 2.69 18.28 -2.35
N HIS A 50 2.08 17.18 -2.75
CA HIS A 50 1.63 16.95 -4.11
C HIS A 50 0.27 16.26 -4.07
N THR A 51 -0.42 16.26 -5.20
CA THR A 51 -1.66 15.51 -5.39
C THR A 51 -1.50 14.45 -6.44
N GLN A 52 -2.04 13.26 -6.20
CA GLN A 52 -2.08 12.17 -7.16
C GLN A 52 -3.35 11.33 -7.02
N CYS A 53 -3.63 10.53 -8.04
CA CYS A 53 -4.71 9.56 -8.02
C CYS A 53 -4.20 8.22 -7.49
N ILE A 54 -4.96 7.64 -6.56
CA ILE A 54 -4.67 6.33 -5.95
C ILE A 54 -5.89 5.43 -6.17
N THR A 55 -5.64 4.21 -6.64
CA THR A 55 -6.66 3.18 -6.87
C THR A 55 -6.35 1.94 -6.02
N ASN A 56 -7.30 1.01 -5.93
CA ASN A 56 -7.06 -0.26 -5.20
C ASN A 56 -6.01 -1.14 -5.86
N ASP A 57 -5.75 -0.94 -7.16
CA ASP A 57 -4.74 -1.68 -7.91
C ASP A 57 -3.34 -1.04 -7.79
N ASP A 58 -3.27 0.22 -7.35
CA ASP A 58 -2.04 0.97 -7.15
C ASP A 58 -2.02 1.66 -5.77
N LEU A 59 -1.69 0.87 -4.76
CA LEU A 59 -1.69 1.27 -3.35
C LEU A 59 -0.37 1.89 -2.89
N VAL A 60 0.63 2.01 -3.77
CA VAL A 60 1.93 2.58 -3.41
C VAL A 60 2.05 3.96 -4.02
N PRO A 61 2.13 5.03 -3.20
CA PRO A 61 2.33 6.38 -3.71
C PRO A 61 3.77 6.55 -4.19
N VAL A 62 4.09 6.07 -5.38
CA VAL A 62 5.38 6.33 -6.02
C VAL A 62 5.24 7.66 -6.76
N ASN A 63 6.01 8.68 -6.36
CA ASN A 63 6.14 9.86 -7.19
C ASN A 63 6.64 9.40 -8.56
N GLY A 64 5.85 9.66 -9.60
CA GLY A 64 6.13 9.33 -11.00
C GLY A 64 7.29 10.13 -11.58
N ASP A 65 8.43 10.17 -10.90
CA ASP A 65 9.69 10.47 -11.55
C ASP A 65 10.05 9.25 -12.41
N GLU A 66 9.42 9.17 -13.58
CA GLU A 66 9.67 8.22 -14.68
C GLU A 66 11.16 8.15 -15.09
N ASN A 67 12.01 9.05 -14.57
CA ASN A 67 13.44 9.12 -14.82
C ASN A 67 14.30 8.16 -13.97
N ASN A 68 13.76 7.55 -12.92
CA ASN A 68 14.51 6.59 -12.11
C ASN A 68 13.86 5.21 -12.24
N ASN A 69 14.59 4.25 -12.81
CA ASN A 69 14.13 2.87 -13.03
C ASN A 69 13.90 2.18 -11.67
N CYS A 70 12.80 2.50 -11.00
CA CYS A 70 12.41 1.95 -9.70
C CYS A 70 11.59 0.68 -9.89
N THR A 71 12.09 -0.43 -9.35
CA THR A 71 11.38 -1.71 -9.31
C THR A 71 10.83 -1.93 -7.91
N VAL A 72 9.51 -2.02 -7.78
CA VAL A 72 8.84 -2.44 -6.55
C VAL A 72 8.78 -3.96 -6.49
N LYS A 73 9.11 -4.54 -5.34
CA LYS A 73 9.10 -5.99 -5.09
C LYS A 73 8.56 -6.27 -3.69
N ASN A 74 8.26 -7.56 -3.46
CA ASN A 74 7.91 -8.05 -2.12
C ASN A 74 6.75 -7.28 -1.46
N MET A 75 5.79 -6.84 -2.29
CA MET A 75 4.60 -6.15 -1.81
C MET A 75 3.74 -7.10 -0.99
N ARG A 76 3.37 -6.67 0.22
CA ARG A 76 2.55 -7.43 1.15
C ARG A 76 1.49 -6.53 1.74
N THR A 77 0.28 -7.07 1.83
CA THR A 77 -0.85 -6.41 2.48
C THR A 77 -1.21 -7.19 3.74
N SER A 78 -1.31 -6.47 4.86
CA SER A 78 -1.70 -7.03 6.15
C SER A 78 -2.73 -6.10 6.79
N GLY A 79 -4.02 -6.43 6.65
CA GLY A 79 -5.12 -5.53 6.98
C GLY A 79 -4.99 -4.23 6.17
N ASP A 80 -4.98 -3.10 6.87
CA ASP A 80 -4.91 -1.77 6.25
C ASP A 80 -3.51 -1.30 5.89
N THR A 81 -2.49 -2.13 6.16
CA THR A 81 -1.09 -1.77 5.93
C THR A 81 -0.53 -2.50 4.71
N VAL A 82 0.01 -1.73 3.77
CA VAL A 82 0.76 -2.20 2.62
C VAL A 82 2.24 -1.94 2.88
N SER A 83 3.08 -2.95 2.66
CA SER A 83 4.53 -2.86 2.78
C SER A 83 5.19 -3.35 1.50
N TRP A 84 6.33 -2.77 1.14
CA TRP A 84 7.04 -3.12 -0.10
C TRP A 84 8.54 -2.87 0.03
N GLU A 85 9.28 -3.49 -0.88
CA GLU A 85 10.69 -3.19 -1.13
C GLU A 85 10.81 -2.47 -2.47
N ILE A 86 11.73 -1.53 -2.58
CA ILE A 86 11.96 -0.76 -3.80
C ILE A 86 13.45 -0.69 -4.10
N THR A 87 13.81 -0.95 -5.36
CA THR A 87 15.17 -0.74 -5.86
C THR A 87 15.10 0.23 -7.03
N CYS A 88 15.75 1.38 -6.90
CA CYS A 88 15.84 2.41 -7.92
C CYS A 88 17.25 2.45 -8.53
N GLY A 89 17.32 2.39 -9.86
CA GLY A 89 18.52 2.67 -10.62
C GLY A 89 18.59 4.14 -11.07
N GLY A 90 19.78 4.75 -11.00
CA GLY A 90 20.04 6.13 -11.46
C GLY A 90 21.53 6.47 -11.59
N GLN A 91 21.85 7.63 -12.19
CA GLN A 91 23.24 8.08 -12.43
C GLN A 91 24.10 8.18 -11.17
N GLY A 92 23.48 8.34 -9.98
CA GLY A 92 24.17 8.41 -8.67
C GLY A 92 24.42 7.06 -7.99
N GLY A 93 24.09 5.93 -8.64
CA GLY A 93 24.22 4.58 -8.11
C GLY A 93 22.89 3.95 -7.70
N GLN A 94 22.93 2.67 -7.32
CA GLN A 94 21.75 1.93 -6.87
C GLN A 94 21.26 2.41 -5.51
N MET A 95 19.95 2.63 -5.41
CA MET A 95 19.25 2.96 -4.17
C MET A 95 18.28 1.83 -3.84
N ASP A 96 18.39 1.26 -2.65
CA ASP A 96 17.47 0.23 -2.17
C ASP A 96 16.69 0.79 -0.98
N GLY A 97 15.41 0.44 -0.85
CA GLY A 97 14.59 0.89 0.24
C GLY A 97 13.45 -0.05 0.61
N THR A 98 12.87 0.21 1.77
CA THR A 98 11.67 -0.46 2.28
C THR A 98 10.63 0.59 2.65
N GLY A 99 9.38 0.33 2.32
CA GLY A 99 8.26 1.21 2.58
C GLY A 99 7.12 0.50 3.29
N GLU A 100 6.38 1.25 4.10
CA GLU A 100 5.09 0.85 4.61
C GLU A 100 4.12 2.04 4.59
N ILE A 101 2.86 1.76 4.31
CA ILE A 101 1.77 2.72 4.38
C ILE A 101 0.54 2.05 4.97
N THR A 102 -0.13 2.76 5.87
CA THR A 102 -1.40 2.35 6.47
C THR A 102 -2.48 3.30 5.99
N TYR A 103 -3.56 2.73 5.45
CA TYR A 103 -4.76 3.44 5.05
C TYR A 103 -5.82 3.38 6.15
N ASN A 104 -6.70 4.38 6.18
CA ASN A 104 -7.86 4.43 7.07
C ASN A 104 -8.89 5.36 6.42
N GLY A 105 -9.76 4.78 5.61
CA GLY A 105 -10.72 5.44 4.72
C GLY A 105 -10.09 6.50 3.83
N ASP A 106 -10.25 7.76 4.26
CA ASP A 106 -9.79 8.96 3.54
C ASP A 106 -8.45 9.52 4.06
N THR A 107 -7.75 8.77 4.92
CA THR A 107 -6.44 9.16 5.44
C THR A 107 -5.40 8.07 5.24
N MET A 108 -4.13 8.48 5.12
CA MET A 108 -3.00 7.57 5.03
C MET A 108 -1.81 8.10 5.82
N LYS A 109 -1.02 7.19 6.39
CA LYS A 109 0.28 7.49 6.99
C LYS A 109 1.26 6.42 6.60
N GLY A 110 2.50 6.80 6.34
CA GLY A 110 3.51 5.83 5.96
C GLY A 110 4.92 6.32 6.24
N LYS A 111 5.86 5.43 6.03
CA LYS A 111 7.28 5.75 6.06
C LYS A 111 8.01 4.91 5.03
N MET A 112 9.10 5.44 4.50
CA MET A 112 10.01 4.72 3.64
C MET A 112 11.44 5.05 4.04
N GLU A 113 12.28 4.03 4.13
CA GLU A 113 13.70 4.17 4.36
C GLU A 113 14.45 3.73 3.10
N MET A 114 15.30 4.60 2.58
CA MET A 114 16.12 4.32 1.40
C MET A 114 17.59 4.44 1.77
N THR A 115 18.42 3.61 1.14
CA THR A 115 19.88 3.59 1.30
C THR A 115 20.54 3.69 -0.06
N MET A 116 21.35 4.73 -0.26
CA MET A 116 22.22 4.85 -1.44
C MET A 116 23.50 4.05 -1.20
N LYS A 117 23.69 2.95 -1.95
CA LYS A 117 24.80 2.02 -1.74
C LYS A 117 26.18 2.67 -1.94
N GLY A 118 26.30 3.58 -2.92
CA GLY A 118 27.57 4.22 -3.26
C GLY A 118 28.11 5.21 -2.20
N MET A 119 27.23 5.77 -1.36
CA MET A 119 27.60 6.79 -0.36
C MET A 119 27.25 6.37 1.08
N ASN A 120 26.68 5.17 1.26
CA ASN A 120 26.10 4.68 2.52
C ASN A 120 25.19 5.72 3.21
N MET A 121 24.46 6.50 2.41
CA MET A 121 23.58 7.55 2.90
C MET A 121 22.17 6.99 3.07
N LYS A 122 21.59 7.21 4.25
CA LYS A 122 20.21 6.84 4.57
C LYS A 122 19.30 8.04 4.40
N ILE A 123 18.19 7.83 3.71
CA ILE A 123 17.13 8.82 3.49
C ILE A 123 15.88 8.25 4.12
N LYS A 124 15.22 9.03 4.97
CA LYS A 124 13.94 8.65 5.58
C LYS A 124 12.85 9.58 5.07
N ASN A 125 11.83 8.98 4.47
CA ASN A 125 10.64 9.66 4.01
C ASN A 125 9.47 9.33 4.94
N ILE A 126 8.74 10.33 5.39
CA ILE A 126 7.52 10.17 6.18
C ILE A 126 6.37 10.71 5.35
N PHE A 127 5.36 9.88 5.12
CA PHE A 127 4.19 10.20 4.33
C PHE A 127 2.99 10.47 5.25
N SER A 128 2.23 11.49 4.88
CA SER A 128 0.88 11.72 5.39
C SER A 128 0.01 12.15 4.23
N GLY A 129 -1.20 11.63 4.13
CA GLY A 129 -2.09 12.01 3.05
C GLY A 129 -3.55 12.00 3.44
N LYS A 130 -4.35 12.74 2.67
CA LYS A 130 -5.79 12.83 2.80
C LYS A 130 -6.44 12.79 1.43
N ARG A 131 -7.53 12.03 1.31
CA ARG A 131 -8.37 12.04 0.11
C ARG A 131 -9.11 13.36 0.01
N ILE A 132 -9.00 14.00 -1.15
CA ILE A 132 -9.61 15.31 -1.44
C ILE A 132 -10.78 15.21 -2.42
N GLY A 133 -11.06 14.03 -2.98
CA GLY A 133 -12.22 13.81 -3.84
C GLY A 133 -12.02 12.66 -4.85
N PRO A 134 -12.90 12.56 -5.85
CA PRO A 134 -12.67 11.69 -7.00
C PRO A 134 -11.49 12.18 -7.86
N CYS A 135 -10.98 11.30 -8.73
CA CYS A 135 -9.98 11.67 -9.73
C CYS A 135 -10.60 12.53 -10.85
N ASP A 136 -9.79 13.42 -11.43
CA ASP A 136 -10.25 14.38 -12.46
C ASP A 136 -10.33 13.76 -13.88
N GLY A 137 -9.99 12.48 -14.05
CA GLY A 137 -9.99 11.76 -15.34
C GLY A 137 -10.33 10.27 -15.20
N PRO A 138 -10.49 9.53 -16.32
CA PRO A 138 -10.79 8.11 -16.27
C PRO A 138 -9.66 7.34 -15.58
N LEU A 139 -10.05 6.48 -14.64
CA LEU A 139 -9.19 5.50 -13.97
C LEU A 139 -8.78 4.39 -14.94
#